data_AF-A0AA95ND30-F1
#
_entry.id   AF-A0AA95ND30-F1
#
_cell.length_a   1.000
_cell.length_b   1.000
_cell.length_c   1.000
_cell.angle_alpha   90.00
_cell.angle_beta   90.00
_cell.angle_gamma   90.00
#
_symmetry.space_group_name_H-M   'P 1'
#
loop_
_entity.id
_entity.type
_entity.pdbx_description
1 polymer ?
#
loop_
_entity_poly.entity_id
_entity_poly.type
_entity_poly.pdbx_seq_one_letter_code
_entity_poly.pdbx_strand_id
1 'polypeptide(L)'
;MTFAVEIELVSGDERLLTDLLKDFGLNVIKGDKDNLLIESPKTLQECSSNDLRDVVKEKISLIQKTSIQTLEVEVGSVIEFNEFGEKVGEHVFAELSGNATFNISAAGKITVHTSASPEEIARLEAAESEREFQKAYSVSATRLRAAQKHPVSLKVMEYLNMKPTPLNLFHAVEIMMKHMRGNLNELTSRRNLRRFLQSVNHPEVFHLEARHAVANNKKPDNPMTITEAEIFAKKLAEKWYEYLVNN
;
A
#
# COMPACT_ATOMS: atom_id res chain seq x y z
N MET A 1 12.23 -32.00 3.56
CA MET A 1 12.08 -31.26 2.29
C MET A 1 11.59 -29.87 2.62
N THR A 2 12.10 -28.87 1.92
CA THR A 2 11.73 -27.46 2.11
C THR A 2 11.26 -26.92 0.77
N PHE A 3 10.23 -26.09 0.76
CA PHE A 3 9.74 -25.45 -0.45
C PHE A 3 10.08 -23.96 -0.41
N ALA A 4 10.34 -23.37 -1.57
CA ALA A 4 10.38 -21.92 -1.72
C ALA A 4 9.57 -21.48 -2.95
N VAL A 5 8.96 -20.31 -2.88
CA VAL A 5 8.23 -19.72 -4.00
C VAL A 5 9.11 -18.66 -4.66
N GLU A 6 9.29 -18.78 -5.96
CA GLU A 6 10.06 -17.83 -6.75
C GLU A 6 9.25 -16.56 -7.04
N ILE A 7 9.91 -15.41 -6.90
CA ILE A 7 9.45 -14.14 -7.46
C ILE A 7 10.19 -13.93 -8.79
N GLU A 8 9.45 -14.03 -9.90
CA GLU A 8 10.01 -13.97 -11.26
C GLU A 8 10.33 -12.54 -11.69
N LEU A 9 9.47 -11.60 -11.31
CA LEU A 9 9.59 -10.20 -11.70
C LEU A 9 9.29 -9.30 -10.50
N VAL A 10 10.13 -8.29 -10.33
CA VAL A 10 9.87 -7.14 -9.45
C VAL A 10 10.09 -5.87 -10.25
N SER A 11 9.05 -5.05 -10.37
CA SER A 11 9.10 -3.69 -10.88
C SER A 11 8.83 -2.72 -9.72
N GLY A 12 9.80 -1.88 -9.39
CA GLY A 12 9.75 -0.95 -8.25
C GLY A 12 10.94 -1.13 -7.30
N ASP A 13 10.75 -0.77 -6.03
CA ASP A 13 11.78 -0.87 -4.99
C ASP A 13 11.82 -2.30 -4.39
N GLU A 14 12.79 -3.11 -4.84
CA GLU A 14 13.00 -4.49 -4.36
C GLU A 14 13.29 -4.56 -2.86
N ARG A 15 14.00 -3.57 -2.31
CA ARG A 15 14.31 -3.52 -0.88
C ARG A 15 13.03 -3.30 -0.09
N LEU A 16 12.16 -2.39 -0.55
CA LEU A 16 10.86 -2.15 0.07
C LEU A 16 10.01 -3.42 0.08
N LEU A 17 9.91 -4.11 -1.06
CA LEU A 17 9.20 -5.38 -1.15
C LEU A 17 9.75 -6.41 -0.15
N THR A 18 11.06 -6.57 -0.12
CA THR A 18 11.75 -7.53 0.76
C THR A 18 11.46 -7.24 2.23
N ASP A 19 11.56 -5.98 2.65
CA ASP A 19 11.32 -5.59 4.05
C ASP A 19 9.84 -5.74 4.43
N LEU A 20 8.90 -5.47 3.50
CA LEU A 20 7.48 -5.71 3.73
C LEU A 20 7.12 -7.20 3.79
N LEU A 21 7.75 -8.05 2.99
CA LEU A 21 7.58 -9.51 3.04
C LEU A 21 8.08 -10.06 4.39
N LYS A 22 9.23 -9.58 4.86
CA LYS A 22 9.78 -9.93 6.19
C LYS A 22 8.85 -9.49 7.32
N ASP A 23 8.29 -8.29 7.24
CA ASP A 23 7.27 -7.79 8.17
C ASP A 23 6.00 -8.65 8.17
N PHE A 24 5.66 -9.25 7.02
CA PHE A 24 4.59 -10.23 6.90
C PHE A 24 4.94 -11.60 7.54
N GLY A 25 6.15 -11.76 8.04
CA GLY A 25 6.67 -13.00 8.63
C GLY A 25 7.12 -14.03 7.58
N LEU A 26 7.40 -13.59 6.35
CA LEU A 26 7.97 -14.46 5.31
C LEU A 26 9.49 -14.37 5.33
N ASN A 27 10.17 -15.50 5.17
CA ASN A 27 11.61 -15.50 5.01
C ASN A 27 11.95 -15.34 3.52
N VAL A 28 12.70 -14.28 3.20
CA VAL A 28 13.12 -13.96 1.83
C VAL A 28 14.61 -14.24 1.71
N ILE A 29 14.98 -15.13 0.79
CA ILE A 29 16.36 -15.48 0.45
C ILE A 29 16.64 -15.13 -1.01
N LYS A 30 17.92 -15.07 -1.39
CA LYS A 30 18.32 -14.96 -2.79
C LYS A 30 18.54 -16.35 -3.37
N GLY A 31 17.99 -16.59 -4.56
CA GLY A 31 18.29 -17.78 -5.36
C GLY A 31 19.53 -17.59 -6.25
N ASP A 32 19.89 -18.66 -6.96
CA ASP A 32 21.12 -18.74 -7.77
C ASP A 32 21.20 -17.72 -8.92
N LYS A 33 20.06 -17.16 -9.32
CA LYS A 33 19.96 -16.18 -10.42
C LYS A 33 19.71 -14.75 -9.91
N ASP A 34 20.06 -14.47 -8.65
CA ASP A 34 19.71 -13.22 -7.96
C ASP A 34 18.20 -12.95 -7.87
N ASN A 35 17.35 -13.95 -8.12
CA ASN A 35 15.91 -13.88 -7.90
C ASN A 35 15.57 -13.96 -6.42
N LEU A 36 14.45 -13.36 -6.02
CA LEU A 36 13.95 -13.49 -4.65
C LEU A 36 13.17 -14.80 -4.51
N LEU A 37 13.47 -15.56 -3.46
CA LEU A 37 12.74 -16.75 -3.08
C LEU A 37 12.09 -16.53 -1.72
N ILE A 38 10.82 -16.91 -1.58
CA ILE A 38 10.10 -16.92 -0.32
C ILE A 38 10.11 -18.34 0.22
N GLU A 39 10.88 -18.60 1.28
CA GLU A 39 10.87 -19.91 1.91
C GLU A 39 9.51 -20.17 2.58
N SER A 40 9.00 -21.38 2.37
CA SER A 40 7.80 -21.87 3.04
C SER A 40 8.04 -21.89 4.56
N PRO A 41 7.25 -21.15 5.36
CA PRO A 41 7.29 -21.31 6.80
C PRO A 41 7.02 -22.77 7.17
N LYS A 42 7.61 -23.25 8.26
CA LYS A 42 7.42 -24.64 8.73
C LYS A 42 5.94 -25.03 8.87
N THR A 43 5.07 -24.07 9.15
CA THR A 43 3.62 -24.26 9.26
C THR A 43 2.91 -24.57 7.93
N LEU A 44 3.57 -24.35 6.79
CA LEU A 44 3.04 -24.62 5.45
C LEU A 44 3.74 -25.83 4.79
N GLN A 45 4.49 -26.64 5.56
CA GLN A 45 5.15 -27.85 5.04
C GLN A 45 4.19 -28.96 4.64
N GLU A 46 2.95 -28.94 5.14
CA GLU A 46 1.90 -29.91 4.79
C GLU A 46 1.00 -29.43 3.64
N CYS A 47 1.17 -28.18 3.18
CA CYS A 47 0.39 -27.63 2.08
C CYS A 47 0.89 -28.16 0.72
N SER A 48 -0.01 -28.26 -0.26
CA SER A 48 0.42 -28.57 -1.63
C SER A 48 1.24 -27.40 -2.22
N SER A 49 2.02 -27.68 -3.27
CA SER A 49 2.77 -26.63 -3.97
C SER A 49 1.86 -25.53 -4.53
N ASN A 50 0.66 -25.89 -5.00
CA ASN A 50 -0.39 -24.94 -5.40
C ASN A 50 -0.82 -24.04 -4.23
N ASP A 51 -1.17 -24.64 -3.09
CA ASP A 51 -1.66 -23.88 -1.93
C ASP A 51 -0.60 -22.91 -1.41
N LEU A 52 0.67 -23.35 -1.36
CA LEU A 52 1.78 -22.49 -0.97
C LEU A 52 1.92 -21.28 -1.90
N ARG A 53 1.83 -21.52 -3.22
CA ARG A 53 1.90 -20.45 -4.22
C ARG A 53 0.74 -19.46 -4.05
N ASP A 54 -0.48 -19.96 -3.89
CA ASP A 54 -1.67 -19.13 -3.72
C ASP A 54 -1.59 -18.26 -2.46
N VAL A 55 -1.12 -18.82 -1.34
CA VAL A 55 -0.88 -18.07 -0.11
C VAL A 55 0.16 -16.96 -0.33
N VAL A 56 1.27 -17.26 -1.01
CA VAL A 56 2.29 -16.24 -1.32
C VAL A 56 1.74 -15.15 -2.24
N LYS A 57 0.96 -15.53 -3.26
CA LYS A 57 0.29 -14.58 -4.16
C LYS A 57 -0.69 -13.68 -3.43
N GLU A 58 -1.49 -14.20 -2.52
CA GLU A 58 -2.41 -13.41 -1.72
C GLU A 58 -1.65 -12.36 -0.89
N LYS A 59 -0.56 -12.77 -0.23
CA LYS A 59 0.29 -11.87 0.56
C LYS A 59 0.95 -10.79 -0.29
N ILE A 60 1.46 -11.16 -1.47
CA ILE A 60 2.05 -10.20 -2.42
C ILE A 60 0.97 -9.23 -2.91
N SER A 61 -0.22 -9.71 -3.29
CA SER A 61 -1.33 -8.83 -3.69
C SER A 61 -1.69 -7.83 -2.59
N LEU A 62 -1.65 -8.26 -1.32
CA LEU A 62 -1.89 -7.40 -0.19
C LEU A 62 -0.79 -6.33 -0.02
N ILE A 63 0.47 -6.69 -0.20
CA ILE A 63 1.60 -5.73 -0.19
C ILE A 63 1.44 -4.70 -1.32
N GLN A 64 1.13 -5.15 -2.54
CA GLN A 64 0.93 -4.25 -3.68
C GLN A 64 -0.20 -3.24 -3.44
N LYS A 65 -1.29 -3.66 -2.78
CA LYS A 65 -2.43 -2.78 -2.45
C LYS A 65 -2.14 -1.78 -1.32
N THR A 66 -1.22 -2.11 -0.41
CA THR A 66 -0.93 -1.32 0.79
C THR A 66 0.30 -0.43 0.64
N SER A 67 1.19 -0.76 -0.30
CA SER A 67 2.37 0.04 -0.64
C SER A 67 2.01 1.46 -1.08
N ILE A 68 2.83 2.43 -0.68
CA ILE A 68 2.72 3.81 -1.17
C ILE A 68 3.39 3.99 -2.54
N GLN A 69 4.30 3.09 -2.91
CA GLN A 69 4.95 3.05 -4.22
C GLN A 69 4.34 1.93 -5.06
N THR A 70 4.31 2.12 -6.38
CA THR A 70 3.91 1.07 -7.31
C THR A 70 4.91 -0.08 -7.23
N LEU A 71 4.42 -1.26 -6.86
CA LEU A 71 5.16 -2.52 -6.88
C LEU A 71 4.42 -3.48 -7.80
N GLU A 72 5.05 -3.90 -8.89
CA GLU A 72 4.53 -4.99 -9.72
C GLU A 72 5.38 -6.21 -9.46
N VAL A 73 4.74 -7.28 -8.98
CA VAL A 73 5.42 -8.50 -8.53
C VAL A 73 4.74 -9.68 -9.18
N GLU A 74 5.52 -10.52 -9.86
CA GLU A 74 5.05 -11.76 -10.47
C GLU A 74 5.56 -12.96 -9.67
N VAL A 75 4.64 -13.87 -9.33
CA VAL A 75 4.93 -15.08 -8.56
C VAL A 75 5.05 -16.25 -9.52
N GLY A 76 6.24 -16.82 -9.55
CA GLY A 76 6.61 -17.87 -10.48
C GLY A 76 6.44 -19.28 -9.93
N SER A 77 7.51 -20.05 -10.08
CA SER A 77 7.59 -21.47 -9.73
C SER A 77 7.63 -21.72 -8.22
N VAL A 78 7.33 -22.96 -7.82
CA VAL A 78 7.61 -23.47 -6.48
C VAL A 78 8.78 -24.45 -6.58
N ILE A 79 9.86 -24.14 -5.90
CA ILE A 79 11.11 -24.90 -5.90
C ILE A 79 11.16 -25.80 -4.68
N GLU A 80 11.51 -27.07 -4.89
CA GLU A 80 11.73 -28.03 -3.82
C GLU A 80 13.21 -28.18 -3.52
N PHE A 81 13.55 -28.17 -2.24
CA PHE A 81 14.91 -28.38 -1.73
C PHE A 81 14.97 -29.62 -0.82
N ASN A 82 16.06 -30.36 -0.94
CA ASN A 82 16.39 -31.44 0.00
C ASN A 82 16.89 -30.86 1.35
N GLU A 83 17.23 -31.75 2.29
CA GLU A 83 17.76 -31.36 3.61
C GLU A 83 19.14 -30.69 3.58
N PHE A 84 19.86 -30.82 2.45
CA PHE A 84 21.15 -30.19 2.21
C PHE A 84 21.04 -28.84 1.49
N GLY A 85 19.82 -28.39 1.17
CA GLY A 85 19.57 -27.14 0.45
C GLY A 85 19.76 -27.23 -1.06
N GLU A 86 19.87 -28.42 -1.63
CA GLU A 86 19.98 -28.62 -3.08
C GLU A 86 18.59 -28.70 -3.71
N LYS A 87 18.41 -28.06 -4.87
CA LYS A 87 17.17 -28.12 -5.65
C LYS A 87 16.95 -29.55 -6.15
N VAL A 88 15.80 -30.14 -5.79
CA VAL A 88 15.39 -31.50 -6.19
C VAL A 88 14.16 -31.51 -7.10
N GLY A 89 13.41 -30.41 -7.14
CA GLY A 89 12.19 -30.31 -7.93
C GLY A 89 11.80 -28.87 -8.22
N GLU A 90 10.94 -28.69 -9.22
CA GLU A 90 10.37 -27.40 -9.61
C GLU A 90 8.95 -27.61 -10.15
N HIS A 91 8.00 -26.86 -9.61
CA HIS A 91 6.62 -26.84 -10.05
C HIS A 91 6.39 -25.54 -10.79
N VAL A 92 6.14 -25.63 -12.09
CA VAL A 92 5.86 -24.48 -12.95
C VAL A 92 4.35 -24.37 -13.14
N PHE A 93 3.82 -23.16 -13.01
CA PHE A 93 2.39 -22.88 -13.12
C PHE A 93 2.13 -22.04 -14.35
N ALA A 94 1.27 -22.52 -15.25
CA ALA A 94 0.88 -21.76 -16.42
C ALA A 94 -0.25 -20.78 -16.05
N GLU A 95 0.02 -19.48 -16.13
CA GLU A 95 -1.00 -18.45 -15.97
C GLU A 95 -1.07 -17.56 -17.22
N LEU A 96 -2.30 -17.30 -17.67
CA LEU A 96 -2.55 -16.29 -18.70
C LEU A 96 -2.49 -14.92 -18.02
N SER A 97 -1.31 -14.30 -17.98
CA SER A 97 -1.15 -12.93 -17.47
C SER A 97 -1.72 -11.92 -18.48
N GLY A 98 -2.83 -11.29 -18.11
CA GLY A 98 -3.45 -10.21 -18.87
C GLY A 98 -2.76 -8.87 -18.58
N ASN A 99 -2.06 -8.32 -19.57
CA ASN A 99 -1.57 -6.95 -19.72
C ASN A 99 -1.09 -6.22 -18.44
N ALA A 100 0.22 -6.30 -18.19
CA ALA A 100 0.92 -5.36 -17.31
C ALA A 100 0.76 -3.92 -17.85
N THR A 101 0.28 -3.00 -17.01
CA THR A 101 0.10 -1.59 -17.37
C THR A 101 1.22 -0.78 -16.72
N PHE A 102 2.30 -0.54 -17.45
CA PHE A 102 3.43 0.26 -16.97
C PHE A 102 3.01 1.72 -16.77
N ASN A 103 2.96 2.17 -15.51
CA ASN A 103 2.88 3.58 -15.19
C ASN A 103 4.30 4.15 -15.02
N ILE A 104 4.80 4.80 -16.07
CA ILE A 104 6.07 5.54 -16.02
C ILE A 104 5.82 6.87 -15.29
N SER A 105 6.24 6.97 -14.03
CA SER A 105 6.31 8.27 -13.34
C SER A 105 7.64 8.94 -13.64
N ALA A 106 7.61 10.04 -14.39
CA ALA A 106 8.79 10.88 -14.61
C ALA A 106 9.09 11.70 -13.35
N ALA A 107 10.15 11.35 -12.62
CA ALA A 107 10.70 12.18 -11.56
C ALA A 107 11.61 13.26 -12.19
N GLY A 108 11.15 14.52 -12.16
CA GLY A 108 11.99 15.65 -12.58
C GLY A 108 13.10 15.89 -11.55
N LYS A 109 14.36 15.61 -11.92
CA LYS A 109 15.53 15.93 -11.08
C LYS A 109 15.81 17.42 -11.19
N ILE A 110 15.53 18.20 -10.14
CA ILE A 110 15.92 19.61 -10.05
C ILE A 110 17.39 19.63 -9.61
N THR A 111 18.30 19.89 -10.54
CA THR A 111 19.72 20.04 -10.24
C THR A 111 19.97 21.40 -9.61
N VAL A 112 20.10 21.45 -8.28
CA VAL A 112 20.55 22.64 -7.57
C VAL A 112 22.08 22.67 -7.64
N HIS A 113 22.65 23.71 -8.25
CA HIS A 113 24.10 23.92 -8.23
C HIS A 113 24.56 24.26 -6.81
N THR A 114 25.03 23.25 -6.07
CA THR A 114 25.66 23.42 -4.76
C THR A 114 27.17 23.52 -4.90
N SER A 115 27.79 24.41 -4.14
CA SER A 115 29.26 24.54 -4.01
C SER A 115 29.92 23.41 -3.20
N ALA A 116 29.24 22.28 -3.04
CA ALA A 116 29.67 21.14 -2.24
C ALA A 116 30.60 20.24 -3.06
N SER A 117 31.52 19.54 -2.39
CA SER A 117 32.38 18.56 -3.07
C SER A 117 31.55 17.40 -3.63
N PRO A 118 32.03 16.69 -4.67
CA PRO A 118 31.34 15.52 -5.21
C PRO A 118 31.02 14.45 -4.15
N GLU A 119 31.90 14.29 -3.16
CA GLU A 119 31.69 13.38 -2.03
C GLU A 119 30.56 13.84 -1.10
N GLU A 120 30.46 15.16 -0.85
CA GLU A 120 29.41 15.71 -0.01
C GLU A 120 28.04 15.66 -0.71
N ILE A 121 28.00 15.85 -2.02
CA ILE A 121 26.79 15.65 -2.83
C ILE A 121 26.33 14.18 -2.75
N ALA A 122 27.24 13.23 -2.97
CA ALA A 122 26.92 11.80 -2.89
C ALA A 122 26.41 11.39 -1.50
N ARG A 123 26.99 11.96 -0.43
CA ARG A 123 26.53 11.72 0.94
C ARG A 123 25.12 12.27 1.18
N LEU A 124 24.82 13.46 0.66
CA LEU A 124 23.50 14.08 0.80
C LEU A 124 22.44 13.32 0.01
N GLU A 125 22.73 12.93 -1.24
CA GLU A 125 21.82 12.12 -2.06
C GLU A 125 21.53 10.76 -1.40
N ALA A 126 22.54 10.08 -0.85
CA ALA A 126 22.34 8.82 -0.13
C ALA A 126 21.48 8.99 1.13
N ALA A 127 21.69 10.08 1.88
CA ALA A 127 20.90 10.37 3.09
C ALA A 127 19.44 10.72 2.76
N GLU A 128 19.20 11.45 1.67
CA GLU A 128 17.85 11.74 1.18
C GLU A 128 17.14 10.48 0.70
N SER A 129 17.83 9.66 -0.09
CA SER A 129 17.31 8.37 -0.57
C SER A 129 16.95 7.43 0.59
N GLU A 130 17.79 7.32 1.62
CA GLU A 130 17.47 6.50 2.80
C GLU A 130 16.27 7.08 3.57
N ARG A 131 16.15 8.41 3.68
CA ARG A 131 15.01 9.04 4.33
C ARG A 131 13.70 8.78 3.59
N GLU A 132 13.73 8.86 2.26
CA GLU A 132 12.58 8.55 1.41
C GLU A 132 12.18 7.08 1.55
N PHE A 133 13.16 6.17 1.54
CA PHE A 133 12.97 4.75 1.77
C PHE A 133 12.29 4.49 3.13
N GLN A 134 12.84 5.02 4.22
CA GLN A 134 12.30 4.81 5.57
C GLN A 134 10.87 5.34 5.71
N LYS A 135 10.57 6.46 5.05
CA LYS A 135 9.21 7.00 5.00
C LYS A 135 8.27 6.07 4.21
N ALA A 136 8.70 5.58 3.05
CA ALA A 136 7.91 4.70 2.21
C ALA A 136 7.64 3.35 2.92
N TYR A 137 8.66 2.77 3.55
CA TYR A 137 8.55 1.57 4.34
C TYR A 137 7.61 1.75 5.53
N SER A 138 7.82 2.78 6.37
CA SER A 138 6.98 3.03 7.55
C SER A 138 5.49 3.17 7.23
N VAL A 139 5.16 3.93 6.16
CA VAL A 139 3.77 4.10 5.72
C VAL A 139 3.20 2.80 5.18
N SER A 140 3.93 2.10 4.32
CA SER A 140 3.49 0.83 3.71
C SER A 140 3.30 -0.26 4.78
N ALA A 141 4.24 -0.39 5.71
CA ALA A 141 4.18 -1.35 6.81
C ALA A 141 3.00 -1.06 7.75
N THR A 142 2.73 0.21 8.07
CA THR A 142 1.57 0.58 8.90
C THR A 142 0.26 0.20 8.22
N ARG A 143 0.13 0.48 6.91
CA ARG A 143 -1.04 0.09 6.11
C ARG A 143 -1.19 -1.43 6.04
N LEU A 144 -0.09 -2.14 5.79
CA LEU A 144 -0.05 -3.60 5.71
C LEU A 144 -0.53 -4.25 7.02
N ARG A 145 0.00 -3.81 8.16
CA ARG A 145 -0.41 -4.31 9.48
C ARG A 145 -1.87 -3.96 9.79
N ALA A 146 -2.32 -2.75 9.45
CA ALA A 146 -3.72 -2.37 9.60
C ALA A 146 -4.65 -3.27 8.76
N ALA A 147 -4.25 -3.62 7.54
CA ALA A 147 -4.99 -4.52 6.67
C ALA A 147 -5.02 -5.97 7.18
N GLN A 148 -3.91 -6.46 7.73
CA GLN A 148 -3.85 -7.78 8.37
C GLN A 148 -4.79 -7.88 9.57
N LYS A 149 -4.82 -6.87 10.43
CA LYS A 149 -5.71 -6.84 11.61
C LYS A 149 -7.18 -6.59 11.23
N HIS A 150 -7.41 -5.67 10.30
CA HIS A 150 -8.73 -5.17 9.96
C HIS A 150 -8.89 -5.09 8.43
N PRO A 151 -9.42 -6.15 7.78
CA PRO A 151 -9.57 -6.20 6.32
C PRO A 151 -10.37 -5.04 5.72
N VAL A 152 -11.26 -4.43 6.51
CA VAL A 152 -12.03 -3.24 6.11
C VAL A 152 -11.16 -2.04 5.75
N SER A 153 -9.92 -1.95 6.27
CA SER A 153 -8.98 -0.89 5.93
C SER A 153 -8.55 -0.92 4.46
N LEU A 154 -8.51 -2.10 3.81
CA LEU A 154 -8.22 -2.21 2.38
C LEU A 154 -9.25 -1.48 1.54
N LYS A 155 -10.52 -1.55 1.93
CA LYS A 155 -11.59 -0.83 1.22
C LYS A 155 -11.42 0.68 1.30
N VAL A 156 -10.89 1.19 2.41
CA VAL A 156 -10.54 2.61 2.55
C VAL A 156 -9.39 2.97 1.61
N MET A 157 -8.35 2.14 1.54
CA MET A 157 -7.22 2.34 0.61
C MET A 157 -7.69 2.32 -0.85
N GLU A 158 -8.55 1.36 -1.23
CA GLU A 158 -9.16 1.28 -2.56
C GLU A 158 -9.88 2.58 -2.94
N TYR A 159 -10.76 3.10 -2.07
CA TYR A 159 -11.46 4.37 -2.34
C TYR A 159 -10.50 5.57 -2.45
N LEU A 160 -9.41 5.58 -1.68
CA LEU A 160 -8.43 6.67 -1.70
C LEU A 160 -7.43 6.60 -2.86
N ASN A 161 -7.24 5.42 -3.46
CA ASN A 161 -6.40 5.21 -4.63
C ASN A 161 -7.15 5.43 -5.95
N MET A 162 -8.49 5.42 -5.93
CA MET A 162 -9.30 5.84 -7.07
C MET A 162 -9.18 7.34 -7.33
N LYS A 163 -9.62 7.79 -8.51
CA LYS A 163 -9.76 9.22 -8.81
C LYS A 163 -10.57 9.90 -7.68
N PRO A 164 -10.09 11.03 -7.12
CA PRO A 164 -10.74 11.69 -6.02
C PRO A 164 -12.08 12.27 -6.49
N THR A 165 -13.17 11.64 -6.07
CA THR A 165 -14.53 12.12 -6.22
C THR A 165 -15.12 12.32 -4.83
N PRO A 166 -16.09 13.24 -4.65
CA PRO A 166 -16.76 13.44 -3.36
C PRO A 166 -17.33 12.14 -2.80
N LEU A 167 -17.86 11.28 -3.66
CA LEU A 167 -18.43 9.99 -3.30
C LEU A 167 -17.36 9.02 -2.76
N ASN A 168 -16.22 8.87 -3.46
CA ASN A 168 -15.14 7.99 -3.03
C ASN A 168 -14.53 8.46 -1.70
N LEU A 169 -14.25 9.76 -1.59
CA LEU A 169 -13.72 10.35 -0.36
C LEU A 169 -14.70 10.21 0.80
N PHE A 170 -15.99 10.41 0.55
CA PHE A 170 -17.02 10.21 1.56
C PHE A 170 -17.07 8.74 2.01
N HIS A 171 -17.08 7.77 1.09
CA HIS A 171 -17.13 6.35 1.45
C HIS A 171 -15.92 5.92 2.28
N ALA A 172 -14.72 6.41 1.95
CA ALA A 172 -13.53 6.20 2.77
C ALA A 172 -13.75 6.69 4.21
N VAL A 173 -14.22 7.94 4.39
CA VAL A 173 -14.48 8.51 5.72
C VAL A 173 -15.64 7.84 6.44
N GLU A 174 -16.69 7.45 5.73
CA GLU A 174 -17.84 6.76 6.32
C GLU A 174 -17.46 5.40 6.91
N ILE A 175 -16.60 4.64 6.23
CA ILE A 175 -16.09 3.37 6.74
C ILE A 175 -15.32 3.59 8.05
N MET A 176 -14.43 4.58 8.08
CA MET A 176 -13.68 4.94 9.30
C MET A 176 -14.63 5.37 10.43
N MET A 177 -15.63 6.20 10.12
CA MET A 177 -16.66 6.61 11.09
C MET A 177 -17.43 5.42 11.65
N LYS A 178 -17.90 4.50 10.78
CA LYS A 178 -18.65 3.31 11.21
C LYS A 178 -17.81 2.42 12.11
N HIS A 179 -16.53 2.20 11.76
CA HIS A 179 -15.60 1.44 12.59
C HIS A 179 -15.42 2.08 13.98
N MET A 180 -15.28 3.40 14.02
CA MET A 180 -15.11 4.20 15.25
C MET A 180 -16.43 4.55 15.93
N ARG A 181 -17.54 3.85 15.62
CA ARG A 181 -18.88 4.08 16.18
C ARG A 181 -19.34 5.55 16.14
N GLY A 182 -18.96 6.25 15.07
CA GLY A 182 -19.30 7.66 14.80
C GLY A 182 -18.36 8.69 15.43
N ASN A 183 -17.40 8.29 16.26
CA ASN A 183 -16.51 9.22 16.96
C ASN A 183 -15.09 9.22 16.38
N LEU A 184 -14.81 10.13 15.45
CA LEU A 184 -13.46 10.35 14.91
C LEU A 184 -12.69 11.47 15.63
N ASN A 185 -13.16 11.93 16.80
CA ASN A 185 -12.56 13.10 17.47
C ASN A 185 -11.13 12.86 17.97
N GLU A 186 -10.75 11.59 18.15
CA GLU A 186 -9.38 11.19 18.50
C GLU A 186 -8.41 11.38 17.32
N LEU A 187 -8.90 11.34 16.08
CA LEU A 187 -8.08 11.40 14.88
C LEU A 187 -8.12 12.78 14.21
N THR A 188 -9.21 13.51 14.37
CA THR A 188 -9.43 14.82 13.75
C THR A 188 -10.33 15.73 14.57
N SER A 189 -10.27 17.04 14.32
CA SER A 189 -11.15 17.99 15.01
C SER A 189 -12.59 17.89 14.48
N ARG A 190 -13.57 18.08 15.37
CA ARG A 190 -15.00 18.20 15.00
C ARG A 190 -15.22 19.23 13.89
N ARG A 191 -14.47 20.33 13.92
CA ARG A 191 -14.54 21.40 12.91
C ARG A 191 -14.13 20.90 11.53
N ASN A 192 -13.00 20.20 11.42
CA ASN A 192 -12.53 19.69 10.13
C ASN A 192 -13.42 18.58 9.58
N LEU A 193 -13.87 17.66 10.45
CA LEU A 193 -14.81 16.61 10.06
C LEU A 193 -16.14 17.21 9.56
N ARG A 194 -16.70 18.19 10.28
CA ARG A 194 -17.91 18.88 9.85
C ARG A 194 -17.71 19.60 8.53
N ARG A 195 -16.59 20.34 8.36
CA ARG A 195 -16.27 21.04 7.10
C ARG A 195 -16.18 20.06 5.94
N PHE A 196 -15.51 18.91 6.13
CA PHE A 196 -15.45 17.84 5.14
C PHE A 196 -16.85 17.32 4.77
N LEU A 197 -17.63 16.87 5.75
CA LEU A 197 -18.96 16.30 5.54
C LEU A 197 -19.92 17.28 4.88
N GLN A 198 -19.86 18.56 5.24
CA GLN A 198 -20.67 19.60 4.61
C GLN A 198 -20.24 19.86 3.18
N SER A 199 -18.96 19.73 2.85
CA SER A 199 -18.45 20.00 1.50
C SER A 199 -18.85 18.88 0.53
N VAL A 200 -18.53 17.62 0.88
CA VAL A 200 -18.75 16.46 -0.02
C VAL A 200 -20.23 16.14 -0.28
N ASN A 201 -21.14 16.64 0.57
CA ASN A 201 -22.59 16.45 0.42
C ASN A 201 -23.31 17.68 -0.15
N HIS A 202 -22.60 18.76 -0.55
CA HIS A 202 -23.28 19.97 -1.02
C HIS A 202 -23.28 20.08 -2.55
N PRO A 203 -24.46 20.16 -3.20
CA PRO A 203 -24.57 20.21 -4.66
C PRO A 203 -23.96 21.48 -5.26
N GLU A 204 -23.95 22.61 -4.56
CA GLU A 204 -23.25 23.81 -5.06
C GLU A 204 -21.71 23.75 -4.93
N VAL A 205 -21.17 22.74 -4.24
CA VAL A 205 -19.72 22.57 -4.06
C VAL A 205 -19.18 21.54 -5.06
N PHE A 206 -19.92 20.44 -5.27
CA PHE A 206 -19.49 19.36 -6.16
C PHE A 206 -20.52 18.94 -7.23
N HIS A 207 -21.54 19.76 -7.48
CA HIS A 207 -22.53 19.57 -8.54
C HIS A 207 -23.21 18.18 -8.48
N LEU A 208 -23.26 17.48 -9.62
CA LEU A 208 -23.89 16.18 -9.79
C LEU A 208 -23.16 15.05 -9.05
N GLU A 209 -21.92 15.28 -8.59
CA GLU A 209 -21.12 14.28 -7.88
C GLU A 209 -21.36 14.29 -6.35
N ALA A 210 -22.20 15.20 -5.85
CA ALA A 210 -22.59 15.23 -4.44
C ALA A 210 -23.48 14.02 -4.09
N ARG A 211 -23.08 13.25 -3.07
CA ARG A 211 -23.71 11.98 -2.64
C ARG A 211 -25.20 12.10 -2.33
N HIS A 212 -25.58 13.24 -1.78
CA HIS A 212 -26.96 13.63 -1.55
C HIS A 212 -27.01 15.08 -1.96
N ALA A 213 -27.77 15.44 -3.00
CA ALA A 213 -28.12 16.84 -3.21
C ALA A 213 -29.02 17.25 -2.03
N VAL A 214 -28.44 17.54 -0.86
CA VAL A 214 -29.15 18.12 0.28
C VAL A 214 -29.36 19.59 -0.06
N ALA A 215 -30.21 19.83 -1.08
CA ALA A 215 -30.46 21.14 -1.68
C ALA A 215 -31.00 22.17 -0.68
N ASN A 216 -31.45 21.71 0.50
CA ASN A 216 -32.06 22.54 1.52
C ASN A 216 -31.08 23.05 2.60
N ASN A 217 -29.80 22.69 2.55
CA ASN A 217 -28.81 23.21 3.50
C ASN A 217 -28.07 24.41 2.92
N LYS A 218 -27.88 25.46 3.73
CA LYS A 218 -27.04 26.60 3.36
C LYS A 218 -25.62 26.11 3.06
N LYS A 219 -25.05 26.59 1.94
CA LYS A 219 -23.65 26.38 1.59
C LYS A 219 -22.74 26.67 2.80
N PRO A 220 -21.79 25.80 3.15
CA PRO A 220 -20.85 26.09 4.23
C PRO A 220 -20.05 27.34 3.88
N ASP A 221 -19.81 28.21 4.87
CA ASP A 221 -19.14 29.50 4.65
C ASP A 221 -17.69 29.33 4.14
N ASN A 222 -17.09 28.16 4.37
CA ASN A 222 -15.76 27.78 3.89
C ASN A 222 -15.74 26.30 3.46
N PRO A 223 -16.24 25.93 2.27
CA PRO A 223 -16.18 24.56 1.79
C PRO A 223 -14.73 24.12 1.57
N MET A 224 -14.48 22.81 1.63
CA MET A 224 -13.25 22.22 1.11
C MET A 224 -13.35 22.09 -0.41
N THR A 225 -12.27 22.45 -1.11
CA THR A 225 -12.05 22.01 -2.50
C THR A 225 -11.87 20.50 -2.56
N ILE A 226 -11.94 19.90 -3.75
CA ILE A 226 -11.70 18.45 -3.91
C ILE A 226 -10.31 18.04 -3.41
N THR A 227 -9.29 18.85 -3.69
CA THR A 227 -7.91 18.63 -3.25
C THR A 227 -7.78 18.74 -1.72
N GLU A 228 -8.44 19.72 -1.10
CA GLU A 228 -8.46 19.83 0.37
C GLU A 228 -9.16 18.63 1.01
N ALA A 229 -10.28 18.19 0.43
CA ALA A 229 -11.03 17.03 0.90
C ALA A 229 -10.23 15.73 0.75
N GLU A 230 -9.51 15.57 -0.36
CA GLU A 230 -8.62 14.44 -0.60
C GLU A 230 -7.48 14.41 0.42
N ILE A 231 -6.77 15.53 0.61
CA ILE A 231 -5.70 15.65 1.60
C ILE A 231 -6.24 15.36 3.00
N PHE A 232 -7.42 15.88 3.33
CA PHE A 232 -8.07 15.61 4.61
C PHE A 232 -8.35 14.11 4.78
N ALA A 233 -8.97 13.45 3.80
CA ALA A 233 -9.31 12.04 3.87
C ALA A 233 -8.06 11.15 3.97
N LYS A 234 -7.01 11.44 3.19
CA LYS A 234 -5.72 10.73 3.25
C LYS A 234 -5.04 10.86 4.61
N LYS A 235 -4.94 12.08 5.16
CA LYS A 235 -4.37 12.31 6.49
C LYS A 235 -5.18 11.67 7.62
N LEU A 236 -6.51 11.69 7.50
CA LEU A 236 -7.39 11.02 8.46
C LEU A 236 -7.19 9.50 8.41
N ALA A 237 -7.07 8.93 7.21
CA ALA A 237 -6.83 7.51 7.02
C ALA A 237 -5.47 7.07 7.57
N GLU A 238 -4.41 7.85 7.36
CA GLU A 238 -3.08 7.55 7.93
C GLU A 238 -3.13 7.42 9.47
N LYS A 239 -3.74 8.39 10.15
CA LYS A 239 -3.95 8.32 11.60
C LYS A 239 -4.85 7.15 12.02
N TRP A 240 -5.85 6.83 11.20
CA TRP A 240 -6.73 5.69 11.47
C TRP A 240 -5.98 4.36 11.33
N TYR A 241 -5.10 4.21 10.34
CA TYR A 241 -4.26 3.01 10.21
C TYR A 241 -3.32 2.85 11.41
N GLU A 242 -2.69 3.94 11.86
CA GLU A 242 -1.90 3.92 13.11
C GLU A 242 -2.75 3.50 14.33
N TYR A 243 -3.97 4.03 14.44
CA TYR A 243 -4.91 3.63 15.50
C TYR A 243 -5.23 2.13 15.45
N LEU A 244 -5.49 1.57 14.26
CA LEU A 244 -5.77 0.14 14.06
C LEU A 244 -4.57 -0.75 14.38
N VAL A 245 -3.36 -0.26 14.16
CA VAL A 245 -2.14 -1.01 14.51
C VAL A 245 -1.92 -1.03 16.03
N ASN A 246 -2.26 0.06 16.73
CA ASN A 246 -1.99 0.20 18.16
C ASN A 246 -3.11 -0.30 19.09
N ASN A 247 -4.30 -0.59 18.55
CA ASN A 247 -5.44 -1.13 19.30
C ASN A 247 -5.91 -2.47 18.71
#